data_AF-A0A2K0U5W3-F1
#
_entry.id   AF-A0A2K0U5W3-F1
#
_cell.length_a   1.000
_cell.length_b   1.000
_cell.length_c   1.000
_cell.angle_alpha   90.00
_cell.angle_beta   90.00
_cell.angle_gamma   90.00
#
_symmetry.space_group_name_H-M   'P 1'
#
loop_
_entity.id
_entity.type
_entity.pdbx_description
1 polymer ?
#
loop_
_entity_poly.entity_id
_entity_poly.type
_entity_poly.pdbx_seq_one_letter_code
_entity_poly.pdbx_strand_id
1 'polypeptide(L)'
;MKSQLERLEKKWGMVNSSTPMIEVEEEEENPYADSLIYLDSQYAFLHMKVYVEFIDETVMPLFQQFSTLPNNYPKVTFADLWYLFREGELLYSPVPKRRKRVTDNGYTTNNLTLQGSYQNLSRVYSIVTPEVADELDGKEDDSKKDDDSDKIIGSDDDSHEDSKTFRIWSYCIDFDGESYGPVQRHFHITKFEGERDIRSLAVYPVKFVNDYEKLLKTQQESGELFKMYIERKHLYHSGWTLTCSTTGAPLDEIDKYPEHIDGQVIVDFSEAYQTITSWKPEFHNPDISPAGELGFKSCGEFNFEHQSPL
;
A
#
# COMPACT_ATOMS: atom_id res chain seq x y z
N MET A 1 5.75 25.09 -9.52
CA MET A 1 4.66 26.01 -9.94
C MET A 1 4.79 27.39 -9.32
N LYS A 2 4.89 27.54 -7.99
CA LYS A 2 5.03 28.87 -7.34
C LYS A 2 6.24 29.68 -7.86
N SER A 3 7.38 29.03 -8.12
CA SER A 3 8.55 29.67 -8.75
C SER A 3 8.32 30.18 -10.18
N GLN A 4 7.48 29.49 -10.96
CA GLN A 4 7.10 29.94 -12.30
C GLN A 4 6.10 31.11 -12.23
N LEU A 5 5.20 31.09 -11.23
CA LEU A 5 4.28 32.19 -10.98
C LEU A 5 5.04 33.45 -10.56
N GLU A 6 6.03 33.34 -9.67
CA GLU A 6 6.91 34.45 -9.27
C GLU A 6 7.69 35.03 -10.46
N ARG A 7 8.14 34.19 -11.40
CA ARG A 7 8.81 34.64 -12.63
C ARG A 7 7.86 35.44 -13.53
N LEU A 8 6.65 34.93 -13.73
CA LEU A 8 5.63 35.60 -14.54
C LEU A 8 5.12 36.88 -13.86
N GLU A 9 4.96 36.89 -12.54
CA GLU A 9 4.56 38.06 -11.75
C GLU A 9 5.59 39.19 -11.85
N LYS A 10 6.89 38.87 -11.76
CA LYS A 10 7.96 39.86 -11.99
C LYS A 10 7.95 40.44 -13.41
N LYS A 11 7.55 39.65 -14.41
CA LYS A 11 7.58 40.03 -15.83
C LYS A 11 6.32 40.78 -16.27
N TRP A 12 5.15 40.38 -15.78
CA TRP A 12 3.84 40.85 -16.26
C TRP A 12 2.99 41.53 -15.18
N GLY A 13 3.36 41.43 -13.89
CA GLY A 13 2.58 41.95 -12.76
C GLY A 13 2.55 43.47 -12.62
N MET A 14 3.35 44.22 -13.39
CA MET A 14 3.36 45.69 -13.41
C MET A 14 2.78 46.31 -14.68
N VAL A 15 2.32 45.50 -15.64
CA VAL A 15 1.77 45.99 -16.91
C VAL A 15 0.31 46.40 -16.71
N ASN A 16 0.08 47.68 -16.38
CA ASN A 16 -1.25 48.28 -16.42
C ASN A 16 -1.81 48.26 -17.85
N SER A 17 -3.13 48.08 -17.94
CA SER A 17 -3.99 47.71 -19.08
C SER A 17 -3.95 48.61 -20.33
N SER A 18 -2.79 48.90 -20.92
CA SER A 18 -2.69 49.79 -22.08
C SER A 18 -1.50 49.44 -22.98
N THR A 19 -1.52 48.28 -23.64
CA THR A 19 -0.61 48.02 -24.77
C THR A 19 -1.42 47.49 -25.96
N PRO A 20 -1.36 48.13 -27.14
CA PRO A 20 -2.16 47.72 -28.28
C PRO A 20 -1.58 46.47 -28.96
N MET A 21 -2.49 45.78 -29.66
CA MET A 21 -2.29 44.58 -30.49
C MET A 21 -1.02 44.69 -31.34
N ILE A 22 -0.09 43.77 -31.17
CA ILE A 22 1.03 43.57 -32.09
C ILE A 22 0.57 42.52 -33.11
N GLU A 23 0.42 42.94 -34.36
CA GLU A 23 0.25 42.05 -35.51
C GLU A 23 1.50 41.17 -35.64
N VAL A 24 1.30 39.86 -35.64
CA VAL A 24 2.37 38.87 -35.79
C VAL A 24 2.59 38.64 -37.28
N GLU A 25 3.74 39.06 -37.80
CA GLU A 25 4.20 38.69 -39.13
C GLU A 25 4.60 37.20 -39.14
N GLU A 26 4.06 36.47 -40.11
CA GLU A 26 4.24 35.04 -40.34
C GLU A 26 5.69 34.74 -40.79
N GLU A 27 6.53 34.14 -39.94
CA GLU A 27 7.73 33.42 -40.38
C GLU A 27 7.88 32.05 -39.68
N GLU A 28 7.96 31.03 -40.54
CA GLU A 28 8.35 29.62 -40.38
C GLU A 28 7.96 28.88 -39.08
N GLU A 29 6.86 28.12 -39.18
CA GLU A 29 6.24 27.29 -38.15
C GLU A 29 7.20 26.23 -37.56
N ASN A 30 7.76 26.54 -36.38
CA ASN A 30 7.96 25.51 -35.38
C ASN A 30 6.61 25.33 -34.63
N PRO A 31 5.92 24.19 -34.74
CA PRO A 31 4.60 23.98 -34.14
C PRO A 31 4.58 24.08 -32.60
N TYR A 32 5.77 24.12 -31.97
CA TYR A 32 5.92 24.34 -30.53
C TYR A 32 6.35 25.76 -30.16
N ALA A 33 6.83 26.59 -31.10
CA ALA A 33 7.25 27.97 -30.82
C ALA A 33 6.06 28.84 -30.39
N ASP A 34 4.91 28.65 -31.04
CA ASP A 34 3.67 29.37 -30.73
C ASP A 34 3.14 28.99 -29.34
N SER A 35 3.29 27.73 -28.93
CA SER A 35 2.95 27.24 -27.58
C SER A 35 3.88 27.80 -26.49
N LEU A 36 5.18 27.94 -26.78
CA LEU A 36 6.15 28.57 -25.86
C LEU A 36 5.89 30.07 -25.69
N ILE A 37 5.47 30.76 -26.75
CA ILE A 37 5.06 32.17 -26.68
C ILE A 37 3.77 32.30 -25.86
N TYR A 38 2.82 31.38 -26.02
CA TYR A 38 1.58 31.35 -25.25
C TYR A 38 1.83 31.15 -23.75
N LEU A 39 2.74 30.24 -23.37
CA LEU A 39 3.11 29.96 -21.97
C LEU A 39 3.91 31.08 -21.29
N ASP A 40 4.51 32.01 -22.04
CA ASP A 40 5.23 33.20 -21.53
C ASP A 40 4.49 34.51 -21.86
N SER A 41 3.16 34.50 -21.72
CA SER A 41 2.27 35.64 -21.99
C SER A 41 1.58 36.17 -20.73
N GLN A 42 1.01 37.39 -20.81
CA GLN A 42 0.18 37.95 -19.73
C GLN A 42 -1.06 37.08 -19.44
N TYR A 43 -1.61 36.41 -20.46
CA TYR A 43 -2.72 35.47 -20.28
C TYR A 43 -2.29 34.23 -19.50
N ALA A 44 -1.12 33.66 -19.80
CA ALA A 44 -0.57 32.55 -19.03
C ALA A 44 -0.35 32.93 -17.55
N PHE A 45 0.12 34.14 -17.27
CA PHE A 45 0.23 34.65 -15.89
C PHE A 45 -1.14 34.67 -15.18
N LEU A 46 -2.17 35.24 -15.80
CA LEU A 46 -3.51 35.32 -15.21
C LEU A 46 -4.12 33.93 -14.99
N HIS A 47 -4.04 33.03 -15.97
CA HIS A 47 -4.53 31.66 -15.83
C HIS A 47 -3.77 30.89 -14.75
N MET A 48 -2.44 31.04 -14.71
CA MET A 48 -1.61 30.37 -13.72
C MET A 48 -1.86 30.89 -12.31
N LYS A 49 -2.15 32.19 -12.15
CA LYS A 49 -2.57 32.77 -10.88
C LYS A 49 -3.87 32.14 -10.38
N VAL A 50 -4.91 32.13 -11.22
CA VAL A 50 -6.22 31.53 -10.89
C VAL A 50 -6.08 30.04 -10.59
N TYR A 51 -5.25 29.32 -11.36
CA TYR A 51 -4.99 27.90 -11.11
C TYR A 51 -4.30 27.67 -9.76
N VAL A 52 -3.26 28.44 -9.43
CA VAL A 52 -2.56 28.30 -8.15
C VAL A 52 -3.49 28.64 -6.98
N GLU A 53 -4.30 29.69 -7.11
CA GLU A 53 -5.34 30.04 -6.13
C GLU A 53 -6.34 28.89 -5.96
N PHE A 54 -6.85 28.30 -7.04
CA PHE A 54 -7.74 27.14 -6.98
C PHE A 54 -7.09 25.92 -6.29
N ILE A 55 -5.84 25.62 -6.62
CA ILE A 55 -5.10 24.52 -5.98
C ILE A 55 -4.93 24.79 -4.48
N ASP A 56 -4.43 25.96 -4.11
CA ASP A 56 -4.14 26.32 -2.71
C ASP A 56 -5.43 26.44 -1.87
N GLU A 57 -6.53 26.95 -2.44
CA GLU A 57 -7.78 27.21 -1.71
C GLU A 57 -8.79 26.06 -1.75
N THR A 58 -8.78 25.22 -2.78
CA THR A 58 -9.77 24.15 -2.96
C THR A 58 -9.15 22.76 -2.86
N VAL A 59 -8.11 22.47 -3.65
CA VAL A 59 -7.56 21.11 -3.75
C VAL A 59 -6.70 20.75 -2.54
N MET A 60 -5.81 21.64 -2.12
CA MET A 60 -4.89 21.39 -1.01
C MET A 60 -5.62 21.15 0.33
N PRO A 61 -6.68 21.89 0.70
CA PRO A 61 -7.44 21.60 1.90
C PRO A 61 -8.10 20.21 1.89
N LEU A 62 -8.67 19.80 0.74
CA LEU A 62 -9.25 18.45 0.58
C LEU A 62 -8.18 17.36 0.69
N PHE A 63 -7.05 17.56 0.01
CA PHE A 63 -5.91 16.64 0.09
C PHE A 63 -5.38 16.53 1.53
N GLN A 64 -5.35 17.65 2.26
CA GLN A 64 -4.79 17.73 3.59
C GLN A 64 -5.75 17.39 4.73
N GLN A 65 -7.04 17.15 4.46
CA GLN A 65 -8.07 16.97 5.47
C GLN A 65 -7.79 15.84 6.48
N PHE A 66 -7.01 14.83 6.09
CA PHE A 66 -6.59 13.71 6.95
C PHE A 66 -5.12 13.80 7.42
N SER A 67 -4.46 14.93 7.23
CA SER A 67 -3.05 15.11 7.66
C SER A 67 -2.93 15.32 9.16
N THR A 68 -3.91 15.99 9.77
CA THR A 68 -3.95 16.29 11.19
C THR A 68 -4.83 15.28 11.92
N LEU A 69 -4.45 14.94 13.15
CA LEU A 69 -5.26 14.12 14.04
C LEU A 69 -6.44 14.98 14.54
N PRO A 70 -7.71 14.66 14.21
CA PRO A 70 -8.82 15.38 14.79
C PRO A 70 -9.06 14.87 16.22
N ASN A 71 -9.71 15.70 17.05
CA ASN A 71 -10.15 15.31 18.40
C ASN A 71 -11.15 14.14 18.42
N ASN A 72 -11.72 13.80 17.27
CA ASN A 72 -12.61 12.65 17.07
C ASN A 72 -12.15 11.90 15.81
N TYR A 73 -12.28 10.57 15.79
CA TYR A 73 -11.87 9.77 14.62
C TYR A 73 -12.71 10.18 13.41
N PRO A 74 -12.09 10.63 12.30
CA PRO A 74 -12.85 11.02 11.15
C PRO A 74 -13.55 9.80 10.55
N LYS A 75 -14.77 10.00 10.08
CA LYS A 75 -15.39 9.06 9.16
C LYS A 75 -14.94 9.37 7.74
N VAL A 76 -14.97 8.36 6.88
CA VAL A 76 -14.55 8.46 5.48
C VAL A 76 -15.61 7.83 4.58
N THR A 77 -15.83 8.44 3.42
CA THR A 77 -16.51 7.80 2.30
C THR A 77 -15.51 7.03 1.45
N PHE A 78 -15.99 6.27 0.47
CA PHE A 78 -15.10 5.57 -0.45
C PHE A 78 -14.26 6.53 -1.32
N ALA A 79 -14.81 7.69 -1.71
CA ALA A 79 -14.07 8.69 -2.47
C ALA A 79 -12.95 9.36 -1.66
N ASP A 80 -13.10 9.40 -0.33
CA ASP A 80 -12.10 9.97 0.57
C ASP A 80 -10.84 9.12 0.72
N LEU A 81 -10.86 7.85 0.29
CA LEU A 81 -9.71 6.95 0.43
C LEU A 81 -8.47 7.48 -0.29
N TRP A 82 -8.66 8.19 -1.41
CA TRP A 82 -7.57 8.85 -2.14
C TRP A 82 -6.85 9.92 -1.32
N TYR A 83 -7.57 10.61 -0.42
CA TYR A 83 -7.00 11.62 0.46
C TYR A 83 -6.50 11.02 1.78
N LEU A 84 -7.05 9.85 2.17
CA LEU A 84 -6.70 9.16 3.40
C LEU A 84 -5.33 8.49 3.32
N PHE A 85 -5.06 7.77 2.22
CA PHE A 85 -3.82 7.04 2.00
C PHE A 85 -2.82 7.89 1.21
N ARG A 86 -1.56 7.85 1.61
CA ARG A 86 -0.47 8.54 0.90
C ARG A 86 0.74 7.63 0.76
N GLU A 87 1.42 7.76 -0.36
CA GLU A 87 2.72 7.12 -0.56
C GLU A 87 3.70 7.52 0.53
N GLY A 88 4.49 6.55 1.00
CA GLY A 88 5.45 6.73 2.08
C GLY A 88 4.83 6.73 3.49
N GLU A 89 3.51 6.83 3.66
CA GLU A 89 2.89 6.71 4.99
C GLU A 89 2.92 5.26 5.52
N LEU A 90 2.87 5.14 6.85
CA LEU A 90 2.84 3.86 7.55
C LEU A 90 1.38 3.45 7.80
N LEU A 91 1.03 2.25 7.37
CA LEU A 91 -0.26 1.60 7.55
C LEU A 91 -0.27 0.72 8.78
N TYR A 92 -1.43 0.62 9.41
CA TYR A 92 -1.76 -0.37 10.42
C TYR A 92 -2.80 -1.33 9.86
N SER A 93 -2.50 -2.62 9.88
CA SER A 93 -3.45 -3.69 9.57
C SER A 93 -3.80 -4.44 10.86
N PRO A 94 -5.03 -4.28 11.39
CA PRO A 94 -5.45 -5.00 12.59
C PRO A 94 -5.41 -6.51 12.37
N VAL A 95 -4.94 -7.24 13.39
CA VAL A 95 -4.95 -8.70 13.36
C VAL A 95 -6.40 -9.20 13.19
N PRO A 96 -6.68 -10.07 12.22
CA PRO A 96 -8.01 -10.64 12.06
C PRO A 96 -8.40 -11.37 13.35
N LYS A 97 -9.50 -10.95 13.98
CA LYS A 97 -10.05 -11.65 15.14
C LYS A 97 -10.45 -13.05 14.68
N ARG A 98 -9.74 -14.10 15.12
CA ARG A 98 -10.15 -15.49 14.84
C ARG A 98 -11.62 -15.65 15.22
N ARG A 99 -12.44 -16.12 14.27
CA ARG A 99 -13.83 -16.52 14.57
C ARG A 99 -13.77 -17.57 15.67
N LYS A 100 -14.51 -17.37 16.77
CA LYS A 100 -14.64 -18.38 17.82
C LYS A 100 -15.15 -19.67 17.16
N ARG A 101 -14.31 -20.70 17.06
CA ARG A 101 -14.81 -22.05 16.80
C ARG A 101 -15.53 -22.46 18.08
N VAL A 102 -16.85 -22.54 18.03
CA VAL A 102 -17.62 -23.26 19.04
C VAL A 102 -17.29 -24.73 18.78
N THR A 103 -16.46 -25.35 19.63
CA THR A 103 -16.35 -26.80 19.69
C THR A 103 -17.53 -27.33 20.49
N ASP A 104 -18.19 -28.40 20.01
CA ASP A 104 -19.38 -29.00 20.63
C ASP A 104 -19.22 -29.41 22.11
N ASN A 105 -17.98 -29.44 22.63
CA ASN A 105 -17.66 -29.80 24.01
C ASN A 105 -17.63 -28.63 25.02
N GLY A 106 -18.11 -27.43 24.68
CA GLY A 106 -18.33 -26.35 25.67
C GLY A 106 -17.07 -25.73 26.29
N TYR A 107 -15.87 -26.19 25.92
CA TYR A 107 -14.62 -25.52 26.31
C TYR A 107 -14.35 -24.35 25.38
N THR A 108 -14.49 -23.13 25.91
CA THR A 108 -14.01 -21.93 25.24
C THR A 108 -12.49 -21.96 25.25
N THR A 109 -11.84 -22.23 24.12
CA THR A 109 -10.42 -21.91 23.97
C THR A 109 -10.31 -20.39 24.03
N ASN A 110 -9.68 -19.86 25.07
CA ASN A 110 -9.34 -18.45 25.13
C ASN A 110 -8.58 -18.12 23.85
N ASN A 111 -9.09 -17.16 23.07
CA ASN A 111 -8.34 -16.56 21.99
C ASN A 111 -7.10 -15.97 22.67
N LEU A 112 -5.97 -16.68 22.62
CA LEU A 112 -4.68 -16.08 22.90
C LEU A 112 -4.55 -14.99 21.84
N THR A 113 -4.90 -13.77 22.20
CA THR A 113 -4.51 -12.59 21.45
C THR A 113 -2.99 -12.64 21.48
N LEU A 114 -2.40 -13.24 20.45
CA LEU A 114 -0.98 -13.18 20.10
C LEU A 114 -0.64 -11.72 19.71
N GLN A 115 -0.95 -10.79 20.61
CA GLN A 115 -0.98 -9.35 20.37
C GLN A 115 0.43 -8.77 20.11
N GLY A 116 1.47 -9.61 20.17
CA GLY A 116 2.88 -9.22 20.00
C GLY A 116 3.62 -9.86 18.83
N SER A 117 3.02 -10.76 18.02
CA SER A 117 3.81 -11.47 16.97
C SER A 117 3.41 -11.15 15.53
N TYR A 118 2.43 -10.29 15.32
CA TYR A 118 2.01 -9.94 13.96
C TYR A 118 2.78 -8.71 13.50
N GLN A 119 3.35 -8.81 12.31
CA GLN A 119 3.82 -7.64 11.59
C GLN A 119 2.58 -6.95 11.03
N ASN A 120 2.07 -5.98 11.77
CA ASN A 120 0.83 -5.24 11.52
C ASN A 120 1.11 -3.83 10.99
N LEU A 121 2.37 -3.52 10.69
CA LEU A 121 2.80 -2.26 10.12
C LEU A 121 3.44 -2.48 8.74
N SER A 122 3.06 -1.67 7.76
CA SER A 122 3.66 -1.64 6.42
C SER A 122 3.71 -0.23 5.87
N ARG A 123 4.63 0.05 4.94
CA ARG A 123 4.77 1.36 4.31
C ARG A 123 4.14 1.35 2.92
N VAL A 124 3.30 2.33 2.62
CA VAL A 124 2.71 2.51 1.30
C VAL A 124 3.78 2.86 0.29
N TYR A 125 3.72 2.27 -0.90
CA TYR A 125 4.54 2.68 -2.03
C TYR A 125 3.73 2.95 -3.30
N SER A 126 2.49 2.47 -3.40
CA SER A 126 1.59 2.77 -4.51
C SER A 126 0.13 2.64 -4.08
N ILE A 127 -0.73 3.44 -4.70
CA ILE A 127 -2.18 3.46 -4.50
C ILE A 127 -2.84 3.47 -5.88
N VAL A 128 -3.77 2.55 -6.12
CA VAL A 128 -4.50 2.45 -7.39
C VAL A 128 -5.99 2.59 -7.13
N THR A 129 -6.60 3.59 -7.76
CA THR A 129 -8.05 3.80 -7.72
C THR A 129 -8.76 2.97 -8.79
N PRO A 130 -10.05 2.62 -8.58
CA PRO A 130 -10.79 1.83 -9.56
C PRO A 130 -10.86 2.50 -10.93
N GLU A 131 -11.06 3.82 -11.01
CA GLU A 131 -11.11 4.57 -12.28
C GLU A 131 -9.81 4.50 -13.09
N VAL A 132 -8.66 4.33 -12.43
CA VAL A 132 -7.34 4.22 -13.09
C VAL A 132 -7.01 2.76 -13.43
N ALA A 133 -7.61 1.80 -12.72
CA ALA A 133 -7.42 0.37 -13.01
C ALA A 133 -7.94 0.00 -14.41
N ASP A 134 -9.09 0.56 -14.81
CA ASP A 134 -9.70 0.31 -16.13
C ASP A 134 -8.78 0.75 -17.29
N GLU A 135 -7.90 1.74 -17.09
CA GLU A 135 -6.92 2.17 -18.09
C GLU A 135 -5.65 1.30 -18.14
N LEU A 136 -5.27 0.70 -17.00
CA LEU A 136 -4.05 -0.12 -16.89
C LEU A 136 -4.25 -1.56 -17.36
N ASP A 137 -5.47 -2.11 -17.25
CA ASP A 137 -5.81 -3.47 -17.66
C ASP A 137 -6.18 -3.60 -19.15
N GLY A 138 -5.90 -2.56 -19.96
CA GLY A 138 -6.25 -2.42 -21.38
C GLY A 138 -5.62 -3.42 -22.36
N LYS A 139 -6.00 -4.70 -22.26
CA LYS A 139 -6.00 -5.66 -23.37
C LYS A 139 -7.37 -6.32 -23.46
N GLU A 140 -8.31 -5.65 -24.10
CA GLU A 140 -9.50 -6.31 -24.64
C GLU A 140 -9.04 -7.23 -25.79
N ASP A 141 -8.96 -8.54 -25.52
CA ASP A 141 -8.83 -9.55 -26.56
C ASP A 141 -10.24 -9.84 -27.10
N ASP A 142 -10.60 -9.11 -28.16
CA ASP A 142 -11.82 -9.28 -28.94
C ASP A 142 -11.83 -10.64 -29.69
N SER A 143 -11.91 -11.76 -28.97
CA SER A 143 -12.28 -13.04 -29.57
C SER A 143 -12.79 -14.09 -28.56
N LYS A 144 -14.11 -14.15 -28.34
CA LYS A 144 -14.90 -15.34 -28.70
C LYS A 144 -16.41 -15.20 -28.47
N LYS A 145 -17.12 -15.75 -29.45
CA LYS A 145 -18.56 -15.93 -29.55
C LYS A 145 -19.02 -17.08 -28.65
N ASP A 146 -20.23 -16.93 -28.14
CA ASP A 146 -21.29 -17.93 -27.91
C ASP A 146 -20.87 -19.40 -27.81
N ASP A 147 -20.99 -19.99 -26.62
CA ASP A 147 -21.42 -21.38 -26.48
C ASP A 147 -22.03 -21.65 -25.08
N ASP A 148 -23.31 -22.00 -25.08
CA ASP A 148 -24.08 -22.50 -23.93
C ASP A 148 -23.52 -23.86 -23.47
N SER A 149 -22.97 -23.93 -22.24
CA SER A 149 -22.97 -25.18 -21.46
C SER A 149 -22.83 -24.95 -19.95
N ASP A 150 -23.80 -25.49 -19.21
CA ASP A 150 -23.79 -25.67 -17.75
C ASP A 150 -22.51 -26.37 -17.26
N LYS A 151 -21.71 -25.70 -16.43
CA LYS A 151 -20.65 -26.33 -15.61
C LYS A 151 -20.45 -25.64 -14.24
N ILE A 152 -20.98 -26.31 -13.23
CA ILE A 152 -20.38 -26.70 -11.93
C ILE A 152 -19.14 -25.91 -11.45
N ILE A 153 -19.38 -25.11 -10.41
CA ILE A 153 -18.52 -24.72 -9.26
C ILE A 153 -17.06 -25.16 -9.30
N GLY A 154 -16.14 -24.19 -9.35
CA GLY A 154 -14.77 -24.31 -8.89
C GLY A 154 -13.70 -23.92 -9.92
N SER A 155 -13.61 -22.63 -10.26
CA SER A 155 -12.40 -22.01 -10.80
C SER A 155 -12.51 -20.50 -10.55
N ASP A 156 -11.61 -19.99 -9.71
CA ASP A 156 -11.50 -18.57 -9.36
C ASP A 156 -11.15 -17.76 -10.62
N ASP A 157 -12.18 -17.15 -11.19
CA ASP A 157 -12.14 -16.22 -12.31
C ASP A 157 -12.25 -14.81 -11.73
N ASP A 158 -11.12 -14.27 -11.27
CA ASP A 158 -11.01 -13.00 -10.53
C ASP A 158 -11.06 -11.74 -11.43
N SER A 159 -11.22 -11.86 -12.74
CA SER A 159 -10.98 -10.74 -13.67
C SER A 159 -12.14 -9.73 -13.84
N HIS A 160 -13.24 -9.84 -13.09
CA HIS A 160 -14.38 -8.91 -13.19
C HIS A 160 -14.73 -8.16 -11.89
N GLU A 161 -14.11 -8.47 -10.75
CA GLU A 161 -14.36 -7.76 -9.48
C GLU A 161 -13.33 -6.64 -9.20
N ASP A 162 -12.22 -6.61 -9.95
CA ASP A 162 -11.09 -5.69 -9.76
C ASP A 162 -11.41 -4.22 -10.06
N SER A 163 -12.29 -3.92 -11.03
CA SER A 163 -12.65 -2.54 -11.45
C SER A 163 -13.43 -1.73 -10.40
N LYS A 164 -13.73 -2.32 -9.23
CA LYS A 164 -14.47 -1.65 -8.14
C LYS A 164 -13.69 -1.56 -6.82
N THR A 165 -12.41 -1.95 -6.82
CA THR A 165 -11.61 -1.99 -5.60
C THR A 165 -10.58 -0.87 -5.54
N PHE A 166 -10.43 -0.27 -4.37
CA PHE A 166 -9.32 0.63 -4.07
C PHE A 166 -8.15 -0.22 -3.60
N ARG A 167 -7.04 -0.21 -4.35
CA ARG A 167 -5.88 -1.08 -4.12
C ARG A 167 -4.76 -0.29 -3.47
N ILE A 168 -4.19 -0.84 -2.40
CA ILE A 168 -3.08 -0.23 -1.67
C ILE A 168 -1.92 -1.22 -1.68
N TRP A 169 -0.82 -0.80 -2.28
CA TRP A 169 0.39 -1.59 -2.32
C TRP A 169 1.37 -1.06 -1.28
N SER A 170 1.81 -1.95 -0.42
CA SER A 170 2.68 -1.63 0.71
C SER A 170 3.78 -2.67 0.87
N TYR A 171 4.80 -2.36 1.65
CA TYR A 171 5.84 -3.31 1.99
C TYR A 171 6.23 -3.21 3.46
N CYS A 172 6.78 -4.29 4.00
CA CYS A 172 7.46 -4.30 5.28
C CYS A 172 8.87 -4.85 5.09
N ILE A 173 9.78 -4.58 6.02
CA ILE A 173 11.12 -5.17 5.96
C ILE A 173 11.12 -6.47 6.75
N ASP A 174 11.66 -7.52 6.16
CA ASP A 174 11.85 -8.83 6.79
C ASP A 174 13.28 -9.33 6.56
N PHE A 175 13.64 -10.44 7.19
CA PHE A 175 14.97 -11.05 7.15
C PHE A 175 14.90 -12.46 6.59
N ASP A 176 15.66 -12.75 5.54
CA ASP A 176 15.63 -14.05 4.84
C ASP A 176 16.63 -15.07 5.36
N GLY A 177 17.26 -14.77 6.51
CA GLY A 177 18.31 -15.59 7.12
C GLY A 177 19.71 -15.08 6.82
N GLU A 178 19.87 -14.21 5.81
CA GLU A 178 21.15 -13.64 5.40
C GLU A 178 21.12 -12.11 5.35
N SER A 179 20.04 -11.54 4.81
CA SER A 179 19.90 -10.11 4.56
C SER A 179 18.48 -9.61 4.85
N TYR A 180 18.34 -8.29 4.96
CA TYR A 180 17.04 -7.65 5.08
C TYR A 180 16.52 -7.23 3.71
N GLY A 181 15.22 -7.40 3.48
CA GLY A 181 14.59 -7.02 2.22
C GLY A 181 13.10 -6.71 2.36
N PRO A 182 12.51 -6.07 1.33
CA PRO A 182 11.10 -5.69 1.34
C PRO A 182 10.20 -6.88 1.00
N VAL A 183 9.22 -7.14 1.85
CA VAL A 183 8.13 -8.10 1.62
C VAL A 183 6.86 -7.33 1.31
N GLN A 184 6.28 -7.57 0.14
CA GLN A 184 5.09 -6.86 -0.33
C GLN A 184 3.81 -7.31 0.36
N ARG A 185 2.87 -6.38 0.46
CA ARG A 185 1.51 -6.59 0.95
C ARG A 185 0.54 -5.75 0.16
N HIS A 186 -0.50 -6.42 -0.32
CA HIS A 186 -1.57 -5.83 -1.10
C HIS A 186 -2.85 -5.82 -0.27
N PHE A 187 -3.50 -4.66 -0.20
CA PHE A 187 -4.79 -4.51 0.43
C PHE A 187 -5.82 -4.04 -0.60
N HIS A 188 -7.01 -4.59 -0.49
CA HIS A 188 -8.15 -4.27 -1.34
C HIS A 188 -9.28 -3.75 -0.45
N ILE A 189 -9.78 -2.56 -0.75
CA ILE A 189 -10.98 -2.00 -0.13
C ILE A 189 -12.06 -1.98 -1.20
N THR A 190 -13.05 -2.86 -1.07
CA THR A 190 -14.22 -2.87 -1.96
C THR A 190 -15.04 -1.60 -1.77
N LYS A 191 -15.62 -1.10 -2.88
CA LYS A 191 -16.54 0.04 -2.85
C LYS A 191 -17.61 -0.12 -1.76
N PHE A 192 -17.80 0.93 -0.99
CA PHE A 192 -18.84 1.01 0.04
C PHE A 192 -19.62 2.31 -0.06
N GLU A 193 -20.90 2.25 0.32
CA GLU A 193 -21.76 3.42 0.38
C GLU A 193 -21.76 4.06 1.78
N GLY A 194 -21.94 5.38 1.79
CA GLY A 194 -22.00 6.17 3.01
C GLY A 194 -20.66 6.33 3.72
N GLU A 195 -20.73 6.77 4.97
CA GLU A 195 -19.58 7.03 5.81
C GLU A 195 -19.22 5.81 6.68
N ARG A 196 -17.93 5.49 6.76
CA ARG A 196 -17.38 4.48 7.67
C ARG A 196 -16.35 5.09 8.61
N ASP A 197 -16.25 4.53 9.81
CA ASP A 197 -15.13 4.84 10.70
C ASP A 197 -13.83 4.33 10.05
N ILE A 198 -12.79 5.16 9.99
CA ILE A 198 -11.47 4.77 9.44
C ILE A 198 -10.96 3.47 10.08
N ARG A 199 -11.20 3.28 11.38
CA ARG A 199 -10.73 2.10 12.12
C ARG A 199 -11.50 0.84 11.83
N SER A 200 -12.63 0.95 11.14
CA SER A 200 -13.40 -0.20 10.65
C SER A 200 -12.87 -0.75 9.33
N LEU A 201 -11.95 -0.03 8.67
CA LEU A 201 -11.27 -0.50 7.47
C LEU A 201 -10.29 -1.65 7.81
N ALA A 202 -10.08 -2.56 6.86
CA ALA A 202 -9.14 -3.68 7.01
C ALA A 202 -7.67 -3.22 7.15
N VAL A 203 -7.38 -2.01 6.66
CA VAL A 203 -6.09 -1.32 6.79
C VAL A 203 -6.35 0.18 6.84
N TYR A 204 -5.57 0.92 7.62
CA TYR A 204 -5.66 2.38 7.70
C TYR A 204 -4.35 3.01 8.18
N PRO A 205 -4.10 4.32 7.96
CA PRO A 205 -2.86 4.96 8.41
C PRO A 205 -2.66 4.87 9.94
N VAL A 206 -1.43 4.56 10.36
CA VAL A 206 -1.04 4.33 11.77
C VAL A 206 -1.44 5.47 12.70
N LYS A 207 -1.40 6.71 12.21
CA LYS A 207 -1.79 7.90 12.98
C LYS A 207 -3.19 7.78 13.60
N PHE A 208 -4.09 7.03 12.97
CA PHE A 208 -5.43 6.80 13.50
C PHE A 208 -5.52 5.68 14.53
N VAL A 209 -4.44 5.00 14.91
CA VAL A 209 -4.45 3.98 15.97
C VAL A 209 -4.50 4.63 17.36
N ASN A 210 -5.22 4.02 18.31
CA ASN A 210 -5.22 4.47 19.71
C ASN A 210 -3.81 4.33 20.27
N ASP A 211 -3.29 5.39 20.88
CA ASP A 211 -1.91 5.39 21.42
C ASP A 211 -0.88 4.93 20.38
N TYR A 212 -0.99 5.41 19.13
CA TYR A 212 -0.09 5.01 18.03
C TYR A 212 1.39 5.21 18.38
N GLU A 213 1.74 6.23 19.18
CA GLU A 213 3.11 6.45 19.66
C GLU A 213 3.62 5.27 20.51
N LYS A 214 2.76 4.72 21.37
CA LYS A 214 3.08 3.53 22.17
C LYS A 214 3.22 2.31 21.28
N LEU A 215 2.34 2.15 20.28
CA LEU A 215 2.45 1.07 19.30
C LEU A 215 3.79 1.14 18.56
N LEU A 216 4.16 2.32 18.05
CA LEU A 216 5.42 2.52 17.34
C LEU A 216 6.64 2.22 18.22
N LYS A 217 6.61 2.69 19.47
CA LYS A 217 7.68 2.42 20.45
C LYS A 217 7.83 0.92 20.71
N THR A 218 6.72 0.21 20.96
CA THR A 218 6.74 -1.25 21.15
C THR A 218 7.32 -1.95 19.93
N GLN A 219 6.95 -1.53 18.71
CA GLN A 219 7.48 -2.17 17.49
C GLN A 219 8.95 -1.86 17.23
N GLN A 220 9.43 -0.69 17.64
CA GLN A 220 10.86 -0.38 17.64
C GLN A 220 11.63 -1.27 18.63
N GLU A 221 11.12 -1.43 19.86
CA GLU A 221 11.71 -2.30 20.88
C GLU A 221 11.75 -3.76 20.41
N SER A 222 10.67 -4.26 19.79
CA SER A 222 10.62 -5.58 19.17
C SER A 222 11.65 -5.74 18.04
N GLY A 223 11.83 -4.72 17.20
CA GLY A 223 12.83 -4.71 16.13
C GLY A 223 14.28 -4.77 16.64
N GLU A 224 14.57 -4.07 17.74
CA GLU A 224 15.89 -4.14 18.39
C GLU A 224 16.14 -5.52 19.03
N LEU A 225 15.12 -6.12 19.65
CA LEU A 225 15.20 -7.51 20.11
C LEU A 225 15.45 -8.49 18.96
N PHE A 226 14.78 -8.29 17.82
CA PHE A 226 14.97 -9.13 16.64
C PHE A 226 16.42 -9.07 16.12
N LYS A 227 17.01 -7.87 15.99
CA LYS A 227 18.43 -7.70 15.64
C LYS A 227 19.35 -8.43 16.62
N MET A 228 19.08 -8.29 17.92
CA MET A 228 19.85 -8.98 18.96
C MET A 228 19.77 -10.51 18.80
N TYR A 229 18.60 -11.06 18.43
CA TYR A 229 18.41 -12.50 18.22
C TYR A 229 19.05 -13.03 16.95
N ILE A 230 19.26 -12.20 15.92
CA ILE A 230 20.08 -12.58 14.76
C ILE A 230 21.55 -12.76 15.18
N GLU A 231 22.08 -11.88 16.04
CA GLU A 231 23.46 -11.97 16.51
C GLU A 231 23.66 -13.08 17.56
N ARG A 232 22.69 -13.27 18.46
CA ARG A 232 22.76 -14.21 19.58
C ARG A 232 21.96 -15.47 19.31
N LYS A 233 22.67 -16.53 18.90
CA LYS A 233 22.05 -17.82 18.56
C LYS A 233 21.53 -18.60 19.76
N HIS A 234 22.24 -18.61 20.90
CA HIS A 234 21.85 -19.38 22.08
C HIS A 234 21.11 -18.51 23.10
N LEU A 235 19.88 -18.89 23.43
CA LEU A 235 18.99 -18.12 24.30
C LEU A 235 18.26 -19.04 25.28
N TYR A 236 17.50 -18.43 26.19
CA TYR A 236 16.53 -19.11 27.04
C TYR A 236 15.14 -18.58 26.69
N HIS A 237 14.18 -19.47 26.44
CA HIS A 237 12.80 -19.11 26.16
C HIS A 237 11.88 -19.78 27.19
N SER A 238 10.88 -19.03 27.65
CA SER A 238 9.82 -19.50 28.53
C SER A 238 8.50 -18.94 28.01
N GLY A 239 7.72 -19.74 27.29
CA GLY A 239 6.52 -19.27 26.60
C GLY A 239 5.92 -20.28 25.62
N TRP A 240 4.76 -19.90 25.06
CA TRP A 240 4.04 -20.69 24.07
C TRP A 240 4.55 -20.43 22.66
N THR A 241 4.70 -21.48 21.86
CA THR A 241 4.99 -21.38 20.43
C THR A 241 3.83 -20.73 19.67
N LEU A 242 4.17 -20.14 18.52
CA LEU A 242 3.20 -19.53 17.62
C LEU A 242 2.53 -20.62 16.78
N THR A 243 1.26 -20.42 16.44
CA THR A 243 0.49 -21.31 15.54
C THR A 243 0.05 -20.60 14.26
N CYS A 244 0.59 -19.41 14.04
CA CYS A 244 0.31 -18.56 12.89
C CYS A 244 1.56 -17.80 12.50
N SER A 245 1.69 -17.54 11.20
CA SER A 245 2.68 -16.66 10.61
C SER A 245 2.54 -15.22 11.14
N THR A 246 3.57 -14.40 10.91
CA THR A 246 3.62 -12.97 11.18
C THR A 246 2.51 -12.18 10.48
N THR A 247 1.91 -12.72 9.42
CA THR A 247 0.73 -12.18 8.71
C THR A 247 -0.60 -12.71 9.24
N GLY A 248 -0.56 -13.74 10.09
CA GLY A 248 -1.72 -14.42 10.65
C GLY A 248 -2.29 -15.57 9.83
N ALA A 249 -1.62 -15.94 8.73
CA ALA A 249 -1.86 -17.22 8.09
C ALA A 249 -1.58 -18.37 9.09
N PRO A 250 -2.41 -19.42 9.14
CA PRO A 250 -2.11 -20.60 9.94
C PRO A 250 -0.80 -21.23 9.48
N LEU A 251 0.02 -21.71 10.42
CA LEU A 251 1.15 -22.56 10.11
C LEU A 251 0.65 -23.96 9.72
N ASP A 252 1.46 -24.73 8.97
CA ASP A 252 1.12 -26.07 8.48
C ASP A 252 0.72 -27.04 9.62
N GLU A 253 0.17 -28.21 9.28
CA GLU A 253 -0.48 -29.13 10.24
C GLU A 253 0.38 -29.55 11.45
N ILE A 254 1.70 -29.44 11.36
CA ILE A 254 2.67 -29.76 12.41
C ILE A 254 2.53 -28.79 13.60
N ASP A 255 2.26 -27.51 13.35
CA ASP A 255 2.19 -26.44 14.36
C ASP A 255 0.74 -26.04 14.71
N LYS A 256 -0.19 -26.99 14.56
CA LYS A 256 -1.62 -26.75 14.79
C LYS A 256 -1.95 -26.48 16.26
N TYR A 257 -1.08 -26.90 17.17
CA TYR A 257 -1.25 -26.76 18.62
C TYR A 257 -0.04 -26.03 19.23
N PRO A 258 -0.27 -25.00 20.06
CA PRO A 258 0.82 -24.30 20.72
C PRO A 258 1.46 -25.22 21.78
N GLU A 259 2.78 -25.22 21.84
CA GLU A 259 3.58 -25.94 22.83
C GLU A 259 4.23 -24.92 23.78
N HIS A 260 4.26 -25.21 25.07
CA HIS A 260 4.97 -24.36 26.04
C HIS A 260 6.43 -24.82 26.16
N ILE A 261 7.35 -24.01 25.68
CA ILE A 261 8.79 -24.24 25.79
C ILE A 261 9.30 -23.49 27.03
N ASP A 262 9.99 -24.19 27.92
CA ASP A 262 10.71 -23.61 29.05
C ASP A 262 12.13 -24.20 29.11
N GLY A 263 13.09 -23.52 28.49
CA GLY A 263 14.43 -24.06 28.35
C GLY A 263 15.35 -23.28 27.42
N GLN A 264 16.53 -23.87 27.18
CA GLN A 264 17.50 -23.32 26.23
C GLN A 264 17.02 -23.54 24.79
N VAL A 265 17.13 -22.51 23.96
CA VAL A 265 16.75 -22.53 22.55
C VAL A 265 17.89 -22.01 21.68
N ILE A 266 17.92 -22.45 20.42
CA ILE A 266 18.84 -21.92 19.41
C ILE A 266 18.00 -21.28 18.30
N VAL A 267 18.36 -20.05 17.93
CA VAL A 267 17.80 -19.37 16.75
C VAL A 267 18.66 -19.71 15.54
N ASP A 268 18.10 -20.50 14.62
CA ASP A 268 18.73 -20.87 13.36
C ASP A 268 17.76 -20.68 12.19
N PHE A 269 17.88 -19.54 11.52
CA PHE A 269 17.08 -19.22 10.34
C PHE A 269 17.39 -20.16 9.16
N SER A 270 18.64 -20.61 9.01
CA SER A 270 19.03 -21.49 7.92
C SER A 270 18.36 -22.86 8.04
N GLU A 271 18.37 -23.43 9.24
CA GLU A 271 17.67 -24.69 9.53
C GLU A 271 16.15 -24.54 9.35
N ALA A 272 15.58 -23.44 9.86
CA ALA A 272 14.14 -23.18 9.76
C ALA A 272 13.67 -23.10 8.30
N TYR A 273 14.38 -22.36 7.44
CA TYR A 273 14.00 -22.21 6.02
C TYR A 273 14.30 -23.45 5.16
N GLN A 274 15.23 -24.31 5.58
CA GLN A 274 15.43 -25.61 4.94
C GLN A 274 14.31 -26.59 5.32
N THR A 275 13.85 -26.55 6.57
CA THR A 275 12.78 -27.43 7.07
C THR A 275 11.42 -27.01 6.54
N ILE A 276 11.14 -25.70 6.54
CA ILE A 276 9.87 -25.13 6.11
C ILE A 276 10.16 -23.98 5.15
N THR A 277 10.34 -24.32 3.87
CA THR A 277 10.71 -23.36 2.83
C THR A 277 9.69 -22.24 2.65
N SER A 278 8.41 -22.51 2.91
CA SER A 278 7.33 -21.52 2.87
C SER A 278 7.48 -20.39 3.90
N TRP A 279 8.34 -20.55 4.91
CA TRP A 279 8.62 -19.49 5.89
C TRP A 279 9.66 -18.48 5.42
N LYS A 280 10.44 -18.81 4.38
CA LYS A 280 11.45 -17.89 3.87
C LYS A 280 10.74 -16.71 3.20
N PRO A 281 10.98 -15.47 3.64
CA PRO A 281 10.36 -14.31 3.01
C PRO A 281 10.85 -14.17 1.58
N GLU A 282 9.92 -13.92 0.68
CA GLU A 282 10.23 -13.57 -0.70
C GLU A 282 10.42 -12.06 -0.80
N PHE A 283 11.65 -11.64 -1.10
CA PHE A 283 11.94 -10.23 -1.28
C PHE A 283 11.51 -9.76 -2.65
N HIS A 284 10.73 -8.69 -2.65
CA HIS A 284 10.37 -8.04 -3.89
C HIS A 284 11.55 -7.21 -4.40
N ASN A 285 12.01 -7.50 -5.61
CA ASN A 285 13.01 -6.68 -6.29
C ASN A 285 12.31 -5.62 -7.14
N PRO A 286 12.35 -4.32 -6.76
CA PRO A 286 11.85 -3.28 -7.64
C PRO A 286 12.77 -3.19 -8.86
N ASP A 287 12.24 -3.46 -10.05
CA ASP A 287 12.93 -3.15 -11.30
C ASP A 287 13.03 -1.61 -11.41
N ILE A 288 14.24 -1.05 -11.24
CA ILE A 288 14.47 0.37 -11.50
C ILE A 288 14.40 0.55 -13.02
N SER A 289 13.36 1.23 -13.50
CA SER A 289 13.30 1.59 -14.92
C SER A 289 14.49 2.49 -15.29
N PRO A 290 15.02 2.41 -16.53
CA PRO A 290 16.13 3.27 -16.97
C PRO A 290 15.86 4.78 -16.86
N ALA A 291 14.60 5.18 -16.69
CA ALA A 291 14.16 6.56 -16.54
C ALA A 291 14.24 7.09 -15.09
N GLY A 292 14.62 6.25 -14.11
CA GLY A 292 14.67 6.65 -12.70
C GLY A 292 13.29 6.73 -12.03
N GLU A 293 12.23 6.30 -12.72
CA GLU A 293 10.90 6.13 -12.14
C GLU A 293 10.82 4.77 -11.44
N LEU A 294 10.36 4.80 -10.18
CA LEU A 294 10.00 3.62 -9.39
C LEU A 294 8.73 2.99 -9.99
N GLY A 295 8.90 2.27 -11.10
CA GLY A 295 7.84 1.49 -11.74
C GLY A 295 7.89 0.05 -11.23
N PHE A 296 6.87 -0.37 -10.48
CA PHE A 296 6.72 -1.76 -10.05
C PHE A 296 5.96 -2.51 -11.14
N LYS A 297 6.55 -3.55 -11.74
CA LYS A 297 5.77 -4.47 -12.59
C LYS A 297 4.80 -5.24 -11.69
N SER A 298 3.53 -5.32 -12.09
CA SER A 298 2.64 -6.33 -11.52
C SER A 298 3.27 -7.70 -11.80
N CYS A 299 3.33 -8.56 -10.78
CA CYS A 299 3.73 -9.95 -10.98
C CYS A 299 2.67 -10.62 -11.88
N GLY A 300 3.00 -10.76 -13.16
CA GLY A 300 2.35 -11.72 -14.04
C GLY A 300 2.76 -13.14 -13.62
N GLU A 301 1.74 -13.95 -13.32
CA GLU A 301 1.69 -15.42 -13.42
C GLU A 301 2.96 -16.20 -13.03
N PHE A 302 3.02 -16.65 -11.77
CA PHE A 302 3.88 -17.78 -11.42
C PHE A 302 3.17 -19.10 -11.78
N ASN A 303 3.63 -19.73 -12.86
CA ASN A 303 3.39 -21.14 -13.11
C ASN A 303 4.11 -21.98 -12.04
N PHE A 304 3.34 -22.68 -11.21
CA PHE A 304 3.85 -23.75 -10.35
C PHE A 304 4.25 -24.94 -11.23
N GLU A 305 5.52 -25.04 -11.62
CA GLU A 305 6.07 -26.32 -12.06
C GLU A 305 6.26 -27.23 -10.83
N HIS A 306 5.28 -28.11 -10.61
CA HIS A 306 5.45 -29.30 -9.79
C HIS A 306 6.53 -30.19 -10.40
N GLN A 307 7.74 -30.19 -9.82
CA GLN A 307 8.65 -31.31 -9.97
C GLN A 307 8.40 -32.31 -8.84
N SER A 308 7.79 -33.46 -9.22
CA SER A 308 7.68 -34.63 -8.35
C SER A 308 9.07 -35.26 -8.12
N PRO A 309 9.36 -35.76 -6.92
CA PRO A 309 10.65 -36.39 -6.64
C PRO A 309 10.71 -37.81 -7.23
N LEU A 310 11.88 -38.14 -7.79
CA LEU A 310 12.38 -39.52 -7.93
C LEU A 310 13.27 -39.85 -6.72
#